data_AF-A0A7C6YVF6-F1
#
_entry.id   AF-A0A7C6YVF6-F1
#
_cell.length_a   1.000
_cell.length_b   1.000
_cell.length_c   1.000
_cell.angle_alpha   90.00
_cell.angle_beta   90.00
_cell.angle_gamma   90.00
#
_symmetry.space_group_name_H-M   'P 1'
#
loop_
_entity.id
_entity.type
_entity.pdbx_description
1 polymer ?
#
loop_
_entity_poly.entity_id
_entity_poly.type
_entity_poly.pdbx_seq_one_letter_code
_entity_poly.pdbx_strand_id
1 'polypeptide(L)'
;MKFRQQTLVFLVALMLIAVINPVVRGAEFRRTFLLEAGARYEISVRIKTDLEDAPTLASVYIHGEHGEYLRSTQLSRSLKGPHQWQHISTVVTAPLGAEKATVVFSAPAGVLMEWDEFNIRRIEADRAAEALIEQGLVYTGLIVDARGLDLKRGMSPRVYSQEGQLIYAGVTAAFEFLQEYGIASYGQELSPELLRRIQPGEKSVKVSPLVVRALDVTGSTENSVIISNDDAAAILDALNTYDFLAHYSVIFLVD
;
A
#
# COMPACT_ATOMS: atom_id res chain seq x y z
N MET A 1 10.77 7.65 71.69
CA MET A 1 10.19 6.54 70.91
C MET A 1 10.33 6.86 69.43
N LYS A 2 11.25 6.18 68.74
CA LYS A 2 11.42 6.20 67.28
C LYS A 2 10.46 5.18 66.67
N PHE A 3 9.69 5.53 65.64
CA PHE A 3 9.17 4.57 64.65
C PHE A 3 8.86 5.34 63.36
N ARG A 4 9.83 5.39 62.44
CA ARG A 4 9.91 4.62 61.18
C ARG A 4 8.93 5.11 60.11
N GLN A 5 9.41 6.04 59.28
CA GLN A 5 8.88 6.31 57.94
C GLN A 5 8.96 5.01 57.11
N GLN A 6 7.83 4.56 56.58
CA GLN A 6 7.79 3.51 55.56
C GLN A 6 7.75 4.20 54.19
N THR A 7 8.82 4.00 53.42
CA THR A 7 8.94 4.43 52.03
C THR A 7 8.02 3.54 51.19
N LEU A 8 6.96 4.12 50.63
CA LEU A 8 6.05 3.44 49.72
C LEU A 8 6.72 3.37 48.34
N VAL A 9 7.25 2.19 47.98
CA VAL A 9 7.76 1.91 46.64
C VAL A 9 6.57 1.72 45.71
N PHE A 10 6.31 2.68 44.82
CA PHE A 10 5.36 2.53 43.72
C PHE A 10 5.99 1.61 42.66
N LEU A 11 5.56 0.35 42.66
CA LEU A 11 5.88 -0.61 41.62
C LEU A 11 4.93 -0.36 40.45
N VAL A 12 5.38 0.42 39.47
CA VAL A 12 4.65 0.63 38.20
C VAL A 12 4.68 -0.69 37.45
N ALA A 13 3.58 -1.45 37.54
CA ALA A 13 3.35 -2.59 36.69
C ALA A 13 3.11 -2.08 35.26
N LEU A 14 4.12 -2.23 34.40
CA LEU A 14 4.00 -2.01 32.96
C LEU A 14 3.06 -3.08 32.40
N MET A 15 1.77 -2.76 32.32
CA MET A 15 0.79 -3.63 31.69
C MET A 15 1.04 -3.56 30.17
N LEU A 16 1.82 -4.52 29.68
CA LEU A 16 1.92 -4.84 28.25
C LEU A 16 0.51 -5.25 27.80
N ILE A 17 -0.25 -4.30 27.26
CA ILE A 17 -1.43 -4.61 26.47
C ILE A 17 -0.89 -5.21 25.16
N ALA A 18 -0.71 -6.53 25.16
CA ALA A 18 -0.67 -7.27 23.92
C ALA A 18 -1.99 -6.94 23.21
N VAL A 19 -1.91 -6.23 22.07
CA VAL A 19 -3.04 -6.11 21.15
C VAL A 19 -3.25 -7.49 20.56
N ILE A 20 -3.94 -8.33 21.31
CA ILE A 20 -4.48 -9.59 20.81
C ILE A 20 -5.61 -9.15 19.91
N ASN A 21 -5.36 -9.10 18.59
CA ASN A 21 -6.44 -8.98 17.63
C ASN A 21 -7.42 -10.14 17.92
N PRO A 22 -8.69 -9.86 18.27
CA PRO A 22 -9.61 -10.92 18.58
C PRO A 22 -9.86 -11.71 17.29
N VAL A 23 -9.40 -12.96 17.25
CA VAL A 23 -9.80 -13.93 16.23
C VAL A 23 -11.31 -14.11 16.38
N VAL A 24 -12.09 -13.42 15.54
CA VAL A 24 -13.54 -13.51 15.55
C VAL A 24 -13.93 -14.84 14.92
N ARG A 25 -14.49 -15.74 15.73
CA ARG A 25 -14.97 -17.06 15.32
C ARG A 25 -16.42 -16.96 14.86
N GLY A 26 -16.74 -17.48 13.67
CA GLY A 26 -18.11 -17.54 13.17
C GLY A 26 -18.19 -18.21 11.81
N ALA A 27 -19.33 -18.84 11.49
CA ALA A 27 -19.57 -19.45 10.18
C ALA A 27 -19.71 -18.40 9.06
N GLU A 28 -19.80 -17.12 9.42
CA GLU A 28 -19.95 -15.99 8.50
C GLU A 28 -19.11 -14.80 8.96
N PHE A 29 -18.43 -14.16 8.02
CA PHE A 29 -17.78 -12.86 8.17
C PHE A 29 -18.44 -11.86 7.22
N ARG A 30 -18.87 -10.71 7.75
CA ARG A 30 -19.57 -9.67 6.99
C ARG A 30 -18.94 -8.30 7.21
N ARG A 31 -18.72 -7.56 6.12
CA ARG A 31 -18.30 -6.15 6.15
C ARG A 31 -19.00 -5.33 5.08
N THR A 32 -19.32 -4.08 5.42
CA THR A 32 -19.89 -3.10 4.49
C THR A 32 -18.90 -1.96 4.30
N PHE A 33 -18.77 -1.47 3.08
CA PHE A 33 -17.84 -0.42 2.69
C PHE A 33 -18.44 0.44 1.57
N LEU A 34 -17.91 1.65 1.41
CA LEU A 34 -18.31 2.57 0.36
C LEU A 34 -17.64 2.21 -0.97
N LEU A 35 -18.33 2.49 -2.06
CA LEU A 35 -17.87 2.32 -3.44
C LEU A 35 -18.02 3.64 -4.19
N GLU A 36 -17.20 3.83 -5.20
CA GLU A 36 -17.39 4.85 -6.23
C GLU A 36 -17.89 4.17 -7.51
N ALA A 37 -18.96 4.72 -8.09
CA ALA A 37 -19.56 4.19 -9.30
C ALA A 37 -18.55 4.14 -10.46
N GLY A 38 -18.48 3.01 -11.18
CA GLY A 38 -17.54 2.77 -12.27
C GLY A 38 -16.18 2.22 -11.83
N ALA A 39 -15.84 2.34 -10.55
CA ALA A 39 -14.59 1.82 -10.00
C ALA A 39 -14.57 0.28 -9.93
N ARG A 40 -13.37 -0.29 -9.99
CA ARG A 40 -13.14 -1.72 -9.72
C ARG A 40 -12.50 -1.89 -8.35
N TYR A 41 -12.81 -2.97 -7.65
CA TYR A 41 -12.25 -3.28 -6.33
C TYR A 41 -11.84 -4.74 -6.24
N GLU A 42 -10.66 -4.99 -5.67
CA GLU A 42 -10.21 -6.29 -5.19
C GLU A 42 -10.55 -6.39 -3.71
N ILE A 43 -11.24 -7.45 -3.35
CA ILE A 43 -11.61 -7.75 -1.97
C ILE A 43 -10.91 -9.04 -1.61
N SER A 44 -10.09 -9.03 -0.57
CA SER A 44 -9.31 -10.19 -0.17
C SER A 44 -9.35 -10.44 1.33
N VAL A 45 -9.15 -11.70 1.72
CA VAL A 45 -9.17 -12.15 3.11
C VAL A 45 -8.36 -13.45 3.24
N ARG A 46 -7.77 -13.68 4.42
CA ARG A 46 -7.24 -15.00 4.77
C ARG A 46 -8.31 -15.77 5.54
N ILE A 47 -8.59 -16.99 5.11
CA ILE A 47 -9.55 -17.89 5.77
C ILE A 47 -8.85 -19.18 6.17
N LYS A 48 -9.22 -19.71 7.33
CA LYS A 48 -8.81 -21.02 7.83
C LYS A 48 -10.06 -21.75 8.33
N THR A 49 -10.24 -23.00 7.90
CA THR A 49 -11.37 -23.85 8.34
C THR A 49 -10.86 -25.06 9.12
N ASP A 50 -11.71 -25.70 9.91
CA ASP A 50 -11.42 -26.97 10.60
C ASP A 50 -11.60 -28.21 9.71
N LEU A 51 -12.35 -28.08 8.61
CA LEU A 51 -12.62 -29.16 7.66
C LEU A 51 -11.72 -29.06 6.40
N GLU A 52 -11.26 -30.23 5.92
CA GLU A 52 -10.57 -30.39 4.64
C GLU A 52 -11.54 -30.17 3.46
N ASP A 53 -11.11 -29.45 2.42
CA ASP A 53 -11.92 -29.12 1.24
C ASP A 53 -13.25 -28.39 1.55
N ALA A 54 -13.34 -27.71 2.70
CA ALA A 54 -14.52 -26.95 3.10
C ALA A 54 -14.93 -25.97 1.98
N PRO A 55 -16.16 -26.08 1.44
CA PRO A 55 -16.61 -25.18 0.39
C PRO A 55 -16.90 -23.81 1.00
N THR A 56 -16.03 -22.84 0.75
CA THR A 56 -16.22 -21.46 1.19
C THR A 56 -16.86 -20.63 0.08
N LEU A 57 -17.85 -19.83 0.45
CA LEU A 57 -18.54 -18.93 -0.45
C LEU A 57 -18.19 -17.49 -0.10
N ALA A 58 -17.66 -16.75 -1.06
CA ALA A 58 -17.52 -15.31 -1.00
C ALA A 58 -18.65 -14.68 -1.83
N SER A 59 -19.50 -13.88 -1.20
CA SER A 59 -20.59 -13.15 -1.85
C SER A 59 -20.40 -11.66 -1.64
N VAL A 60 -20.41 -10.88 -2.71
CA VAL A 60 -20.39 -9.41 -2.67
C VAL A 60 -21.74 -8.91 -3.15
N TYR A 61 -22.45 -8.16 -2.32
CA TYR A 61 -23.74 -7.53 -2.62
C TYR A 61 -23.55 -6.03 -2.75
N ILE A 62 -23.93 -5.45 -3.88
CA ILE A 62 -23.77 -4.03 -4.19
C ILE A 62 -25.13 -3.35 -4.13
N HIS A 63 -25.19 -2.21 -3.45
CA HIS A 63 -26.40 -1.42 -3.23
C HIS A 63 -26.19 0.04 -3.69
N GLY A 64 -27.28 0.68 -4.10
CA GLY A 64 -27.31 2.10 -4.47
C GLY A 64 -27.67 3.02 -3.31
N GLU A 65 -27.86 4.30 -3.63
CA GLU A 65 -28.06 5.41 -2.69
C GLU A 65 -29.24 5.19 -1.72
N HIS A 66 -30.33 4.60 -2.22
CA HIS A 66 -31.55 4.37 -1.42
C HIS A 66 -31.56 2.97 -0.78
N GLY A 67 -30.43 2.25 -0.81
CA GLY A 67 -30.30 0.89 -0.29
C GLY A 67 -30.88 -0.18 -1.21
N GLU A 68 -31.26 0.18 -2.44
CA GLU A 68 -31.70 -0.76 -3.45
C GLU A 68 -30.57 -1.69 -3.86
N TYR A 69 -30.89 -2.98 -4.06
CA TYR A 69 -29.92 -3.96 -4.55
C TYR A 69 -29.65 -3.74 -6.04
N LEU A 70 -28.38 -3.57 -6.40
CA LEU A 70 -27.95 -3.34 -7.78
C LEU A 70 -27.34 -4.60 -8.41
N ARG A 71 -26.49 -5.34 -7.68
CA ARG A 71 -25.75 -6.49 -8.22
C ARG A 71 -25.17 -7.38 -7.12
N SER A 72 -24.89 -8.65 -7.44
CA SER A 72 -23.98 -9.47 -6.65
C SER A 72 -22.97 -10.25 -7.49
N THR A 73 -21.82 -10.55 -6.87
CA THR A 73 -20.80 -11.48 -7.38
C THR A 73 -20.61 -12.57 -6.35
N GLN A 74 -20.62 -13.83 -6.78
CA GLN A 74 -20.39 -14.98 -5.93
C GLN A 74 -19.18 -15.78 -6.44
N LEU A 75 -18.28 -16.13 -5.52
CA LEU A 75 -17.14 -17.00 -5.76
C LEU A 75 -17.21 -18.15 -4.76
N SER A 76 -17.34 -19.37 -5.28
CA SER A 76 -17.24 -20.59 -4.48
C SER A 76 -15.84 -21.18 -4.65
N ARG A 77 -15.15 -21.47 -3.53
CA ARG A 77 -13.82 -22.07 -3.54
C ARG A 77 -13.69 -23.10 -2.42
N SER A 78 -13.19 -24.28 -2.74
CA SER A 78 -12.79 -25.28 -1.74
C SER A 78 -11.39 -24.97 -1.21
N LEU A 79 -11.24 -25.01 0.11
CA LEU A 79 -9.99 -24.76 0.80
C LEU A 79 -9.16 -26.04 0.93
N LYS A 80 -7.92 -26.02 0.44
CA LYS A 80 -7.04 -27.19 0.21
C LYS A 80 -6.60 -27.99 1.47
N GLY A 81 -7.06 -27.65 2.67
CA GLY A 81 -6.63 -28.34 3.88
C GLY A 81 -7.16 -27.75 5.18
N PRO A 82 -7.38 -28.58 6.21
CA PRO A 82 -7.86 -28.14 7.50
C PRO A 82 -6.75 -27.37 8.23
N HIS A 83 -7.16 -26.38 9.02
CA HIS A 83 -6.31 -25.51 9.84
C HIS A 83 -5.20 -24.77 9.07
N GLN A 84 -5.30 -24.67 7.74
CA GLN A 84 -4.37 -23.90 6.92
C GLN A 84 -4.98 -22.57 6.50
N TRP A 85 -4.25 -21.48 6.76
CA TRP A 85 -4.60 -20.16 6.27
C TRP A 85 -4.47 -20.10 4.75
N GLN A 86 -5.54 -19.67 4.08
CA GLN A 86 -5.59 -19.56 2.63
C GLN A 86 -6.11 -18.18 2.23
N HIS A 87 -5.40 -17.55 1.30
CA HIS A 87 -5.78 -16.27 0.75
C HIS A 87 -6.89 -16.46 -0.30
N ILE A 88 -8.01 -15.77 -0.11
CA ILE A 88 -9.13 -15.72 -1.03
C ILE A 88 -9.31 -14.28 -1.49
N SER A 89 -9.43 -14.07 -2.79
CA SER A 89 -9.74 -12.77 -3.36
C SER A 89 -10.84 -12.86 -4.41
N THR A 90 -11.58 -11.76 -4.57
CA THR A 90 -12.53 -11.57 -5.65
C THR A 90 -12.48 -10.14 -6.14
N VAL A 91 -12.79 -9.93 -7.42
CA VAL A 91 -12.79 -8.61 -8.04
C VAL A 91 -14.23 -8.24 -8.42
N VAL A 92 -14.65 -7.05 -8.04
CA VAL A 92 -15.96 -6.49 -8.38
C VAL A 92 -15.81 -5.16 -9.11
N THR A 93 -16.80 -4.83 -9.94
CA THR A 93 -16.92 -3.53 -10.59
C THR A 93 -18.20 -2.87 -10.08
N ALA A 94 -18.09 -1.65 -9.57
CA ALA A 94 -19.22 -0.87 -9.09
C ALA A 94 -20.05 -0.40 -10.30
N PRO A 95 -21.32 -0.84 -10.45
CA PRO A 95 -22.20 -0.32 -11.49
C PRO A 95 -22.51 1.17 -11.26
N LEU A 96 -23.06 1.83 -12.28
CA LEU A 96 -23.55 3.21 -12.15
C LEU A 96 -24.60 3.29 -11.03
N GLY A 97 -24.50 4.32 -10.19
CA GLY A 97 -25.38 4.51 -9.03
C GLY A 97 -25.03 3.68 -7.79
N ALA A 98 -23.95 2.89 -7.83
CA ALA A 98 -23.48 2.15 -6.65
C ALA A 98 -22.76 3.07 -5.65
N GLU A 99 -23.13 2.95 -4.37
CA GLU A 99 -22.48 3.67 -3.27
C GLU A 99 -21.88 2.75 -2.21
N LYS A 100 -22.44 1.54 -2.06
CA LYS A 100 -22.09 0.63 -0.96
C LYS A 100 -22.00 -0.80 -1.44
N ALA A 101 -21.04 -1.54 -0.89
CA ALA A 101 -21.00 -2.99 -0.99
C ALA A 101 -20.96 -3.64 0.38
N THR A 102 -21.64 -4.77 0.49
CA THR A 102 -21.51 -5.69 1.61
C THR A 102 -20.85 -6.97 1.09
N VAL A 103 -19.69 -7.30 1.63
CA VAL A 103 -19.08 -8.61 1.41
C VAL A 103 -19.42 -9.55 2.55
N VAL A 104 -19.73 -10.78 2.19
CA VAL A 104 -20.04 -11.89 3.07
C VAL A 104 -19.17 -13.07 2.68
N PHE A 105 -18.32 -13.54 3.58
CA PHE A 105 -17.62 -14.81 3.46
C PHE A 105 -18.30 -15.80 4.40
N SER A 106 -18.69 -16.96 3.90
CA SER A 106 -19.39 -17.96 4.68
C SER A 106 -18.86 -19.36 4.43
N ALA A 107 -18.87 -20.18 5.47
CA ALA A 107 -18.66 -21.63 5.41
C ALA A 107 -19.98 -22.38 5.68
N PRO A 108 -20.08 -23.67 5.34
CA PRO A 108 -21.27 -24.47 5.63
C PRO A 108 -21.55 -24.56 7.13
N ALA A 109 -22.81 -24.81 7.47
CA ALA A 109 -23.21 -25.01 8.85
C ALA A 109 -22.38 -26.15 9.49
N GLY A 110 -21.84 -25.89 10.68
CA GLY A 110 -21.00 -26.83 11.41
C GLY A 110 -19.50 -26.76 11.09
N VAL A 111 -19.08 -25.96 10.09
CA VAL A 111 -17.66 -25.70 9.82
C VAL A 111 -17.21 -24.48 10.62
N LEU A 112 -16.14 -24.63 11.40
CA LEU A 112 -15.51 -23.50 12.07
C LEU A 112 -14.65 -22.75 11.08
N MET A 113 -14.97 -21.48 10.87
CA MET A 113 -14.22 -20.57 10.02
C MET A 113 -13.55 -19.50 10.90
N GLU A 114 -12.24 -19.36 10.73
CA GLU A 114 -11.42 -18.27 11.22
C GLU A 114 -11.01 -17.39 10.04
N TRP A 115 -10.94 -16.09 10.24
CA TRP A 115 -10.53 -15.13 9.24
C TRP A 115 -9.51 -14.14 9.79
N ASP A 116 -8.65 -13.61 8.92
CA ASP A 116 -7.69 -12.55 9.20
C ASP A 116 -7.39 -11.74 7.93
N GLU A 117 -6.67 -10.62 8.06
CA GLU A 117 -6.15 -9.81 6.94
C GLU A 117 -7.21 -9.49 5.86
N PHE A 118 -8.40 -9.05 6.29
CA PHE A 118 -9.41 -8.56 5.36
C PHE A 118 -9.00 -7.21 4.75
N ASN A 119 -8.91 -7.15 3.42
CA ASN A 119 -8.46 -5.99 2.68
C ASN A 119 -9.42 -5.65 1.53
N ILE A 120 -9.54 -4.36 1.23
CA ILE A 120 -10.28 -3.85 0.08
C ILE A 120 -9.37 -2.86 -0.63
N ARG A 121 -9.10 -3.10 -1.90
CA ARG A 121 -8.24 -2.26 -2.73
C ARG A 121 -8.97 -1.83 -3.98
N ARG A 122 -9.02 -0.53 -4.24
CA ARG A 122 -9.51 0.00 -5.52
C ARG A 122 -8.51 -0.35 -6.63
N ILE A 123 -9.01 -0.87 -7.75
CA ILE A 123 -8.28 -1.26 -8.95
C ILE A 123 -8.48 -0.16 -10.01
N GLU A 124 -8.20 1.10 -9.65
CA GLU A 124 -8.43 2.25 -10.54
C GLU A 124 -7.20 2.84 -11.21
N ALA A 125 -6.02 2.71 -10.61
CA ALA A 125 -4.81 3.23 -11.23
C ALA A 125 -4.50 2.50 -12.55
N ASP A 126 -4.77 1.19 -12.60
CA ASP A 126 -4.12 0.37 -13.62
C ASP A 126 -4.66 0.65 -15.04
N ARG A 127 -5.95 0.69 -15.37
CA ARG A 127 -6.31 0.78 -16.81
C ARG A 127 -6.11 2.14 -17.49
N ALA A 128 -6.42 3.24 -16.80
CA ALA A 128 -6.23 4.58 -17.37
C ALA A 128 -4.75 4.98 -17.30
N ALA A 129 -4.06 4.70 -16.18
CA ALA A 129 -2.63 4.93 -16.11
C ALA A 129 -1.87 3.96 -17.02
N GLU A 130 -2.20 2.66 -17.11
CA GLU A 130 -1.58 1.73 -18.08
C GLU A 130 -1.72 2.26 -19.50
N ALA A 131 -2.90 2.75 -19.91
CA ALA A 131 -3.06 3.34 -21.23
C ALA A 131 -2.16 4.59 -21.43
N LEU A 132 -2.09 5.48 -20.43
CA LEU A 132 -1.21 6.64 -20.46
C LEU A 132 0.29 6.25 -20.43
N ILE A 133 0.66 5.22 -19.68
CA ILE A 133 2.01 4.66 -19.54
C ILE A 133 2.44 4.01 -20.85
N GLU A 134 1.59 3.19 -21.46
CA GLU A 134 1.84 2.56 -22.76
C GLU A 134 2.02 3.61 -23.87
N GLN A 135 1.26 4.71 -23.78
CA GLN A 135 1.35 5.86 -24.67
C GLN A 135 2.48 6.83 -24.31
N GLY A 136 3.13 6.68 -23.14
CA GLY A 136 4.20 7.57 -22.67
C GLY A 136 3.74 8.98 -22.28
N LEU A 137 2.47 9.14 -21.91
CA LEU A 137 1.84 10.42 -21.59
C LEU A 137 1.95 10.78 -20.10
N VAL A 138 2.54 9.91 -19.28
CA VAL A 138 2.77 10.14 -17.85
C VAL A 138 4.19 9.75 -17.46
N TYR A 139 4.64 10.28 -16.33
CA TYR A 139 5.89 9.85 -15.72
C TYR A 139 5.67 8.61 -14.84
N THR A 140 6.58 7.65 -14.88
CA THR A 140 6.49 6.38 -14.14
C THR A 140 7.40 6.33 -12.91
N GLY A 141 8.19 7.38 -12.69
CA GLY A 141 9.09 7.50 -11.55
C GLY A 141 9.92 8.77 -11.58
N LEU A 142 10.63 9.02 -10.49
CA LEU A 142 11.53 10.16 -10.32
C LEU A 142 12.98 9.69 -10.38
N ILE A 143 13.80 10.40 -11.16
CA ILE A 143 15.25 10.29 -11.13
C ILE A 143 15.81 11.62 -10.63
N VAL A 144 16.54 11.58 -9.53
CA VAL A 144 17.25 12.72 -8.96
C VAL A 144 18.73 12.59 -9.31
N ASP A 145 19.23 13.46 -10.17
CA ASP A 145 20.67 13.53 -10.46
C ASP A 145 21.37 14.38 -9.40
N ALA A 146 22.11 13.71 -8.51
CA ALA A 146 22.89 14.30 -7.42
C ALA A 146 24.39 14.04 -7.54
N ARG A 147 24.86 13.64 -8.73
CA ARG A 147 26.29 13.45 -9.01
C ARG A 147 27.05 14.77 -8.88
N GLY A 148 28.28 14.70 -8.38
CA GLY A 148 29.12 15.86 -8.09
C GLY A 148 28.77 16.63 -6.83
N LEU A 149 27.78 16.16 -6.05
CA LEU A 149 27.38 16.75 -4.77
C LEU A 149 27.76 15.88 -3.55
N ASP A 150 28.41 14.72 -3.77
CA ASP A 150 28.82 13.77 -2.72
C ASP A 150 27.66 13.28 -1.83
N LEU A 151 26.46 13.12 -2.41
CA LEU A 151 25.29 12.59 -1.72
C LEU A 151 25.56 11.17 -1.18
N LYS A 152 25.33 10.98 0.12
CA LYS A 152 25.47 9.68 0.78
C LYS A 152 24.22 8.82 0.59
N ARG A 153 24.43 7.54 0.31
CA ARG A 153 23.35 6.55 0.31
C ARG A 153 22.77 6.43 1.71
N GLY A 154 21.45 6.52 1.82
CA GLY A 154 20.74 6.44 3.10
C GLY A 154 19.45 5.64 3.03
N MET A 155 19.00 5.17 4.19
CA MET A 155 17.72 4.45 4.34
C MET A 155 16.51 5.37 4.19
N SER A 156 16.69 6.67 4.42
CA SER A 156 15.59 7.64 4.46
C SER A 156 15.93 8.93 3.70
N PRO A 157 16.24 8.85 2.39
CA PRO A 157 16.50 10.03 1.61
C PRO A 157 15.26 10.90 1.52
N ARG A 158 15.48 12.22 1.45
CA ARG A 158 14.42 13.21 1.26
C ARG A 158 14.75 14.15 0.11
N VAL A 159 13.70 14.66 -0.52
CA VAL A 159 13.78 15.68 -1.57
C VAL A 159 13.01 16.90 -1.10
N TYR A 160 13.66 18.05 -1.07
CA TYR A 160 13.10 19.33 -0.69
C TYR A 160 13.15 20.31 -1.88
N SER A 161 12.20 21.23 -1.96
CA SER A 161 12.34 22.41 -2.83
C SER A 161 13.31 23.43 -2.21
N GLN A 162 13.69 24.47 -2.97
CA GLN A 162 14.55 25.55 -2.46
C GLN A 162 13.89 26.32 -1.31
N GLU A 163 12.56 26.34 -1.28
CA GLU A 163 11.77 26.96 -0.20
C GLU A 163 11.60 26.05 1.03
N GLY A 164 12.16 24.83 1.00
CA GLY A 164 12.08 23.88 2.10
C GLY A 164 10.79 23.07 2.15
N GLN A 165 9.95 23.13 1.10
CA GLN A 165 8.81 22.23 0.98
C GLN A 165 9.31 20.80 0.79
N LEU A 166 8.81 19.88 1.60
CA LEU A 166 9.10 18.46 1.45
C LEU A 166 8.34 17.90 0.25
N ILE A 167 9.07 17.42 -0.75
CA ILE A 167 8.52 16.80 -1.98
C ILE A 167 8.47 15.28 -1.85
N TYR A 168 9.50 14.70 -1.22
CA TYR A 168 9.58 13.26 -1.00
C TYR A 168 10.26 12.96 0.33
N ALA A 169 9.67 12.06 1.13
CA ALA A 169 10.29 11.52 2.35
C ALA A 169 10.16 10.01 2.51
N GLY A 170 9.58 9.32 1.51
CA GLY A 170 9.35 7.88 1.53
C GLY A 170 8.74 7.35 2.82
N VAL A 171 7.65 7.97 3.30
CA VAL A 171 6.95 7.53 4.51
C VAL A 171 5.59 6.93 4.18
N THR A 172 5.18 5.95 5.00
CA THR A 172 3.90 5.19 5.05
C THR A 172 3.72 3.95 4.17
N ALA A 173 4.72 3.04 4.11
CA ALA A 173 4.50 1.66 3.64
C ALA A 173 4.46 0.66 4.78
N ALA A 174 3.77 -0.46 4.57
CA ALA A 174 3.85 -1.63 5.44
C ALA A 174 5.32 -2.09 5.56
N PHE A 175 5.71 -2.46 6.78
CA PHE A 175 7.11 -2.73 7.15
C PHE A 175 7.75 -3.84 6.29
N GLU A 176 6.95 -4.81 5.85
CA GLU A 176 7.36 -5.93 5.01
C GLU A 176 7.81 -5.46 3.61
N PHE A 177 7.08 -4.51 2.99
CA PHE A 177 7.45 -3.95 1.69
C PHE A 177 8.73 -3.10 1.77
N LEU A 178 8.90 -2.36 2.87
CA LEU A 178 10.07 -1.54 3.13
C LEU A 178 11.35 -2.38 3.31
N GLN A 179 11.26 -3.57 3.90
CA GLN A 179 12.40 -4.47 4.07
C GLN A 179 12.93 -5.02 2.75
N GLU A 180 12.02 -5.36 1.83
CA GLU A 180 12.40 -6.06 0.59
C GLU A 180 12.84 -5.09 -0.52
N TYR A 181 12.16 -3.94 -0.64
CA TYR A 181 12.36 -3.03 -1.77
C TYR A 181 12.96 -1.67 -1.39
N GLY A 182 12.95 -1.28 -0.11
CA GLY A 182 13.38 0.05 0.34
C GLY A 182 12.55 1.19 -0.27
N ILE A 183 12.94 2.44 0.03
CA ILE A 183 12.20 3.64 -0.43
C ILE A 183 12.88 4.38 -1.59
N ALA A 184 14.12 4.03 -1.94
CA ALA A 184 14.78 4.54 -3.13
C ALA A 184 15.88 3.58 -3.57
N SER A 185 16.29 3.70 -4.83
CA SER A 185 17.47 3.01 -5.35
C SER A 185 18.56 4.01 -5.73
N TYR A 186 19.82 3.58 -5.73
CA TYR A 186 20.96 4.44 -5.96
C TYR A 186 21.91 3.80 -6.98
N GLY A 187 22.41 4.58 -7.93
CA GLY A 187 23.41 4.13 -8.92
C GLY A 187 24.22 5.28 -9.49
N GLN A 188 25.32 4.98 -10.17
CA GLN A 188 26.10 5.99 -10.89
C GLN A 188 25.51 6.31 -12.27
N GLU A 189 24.88 5.29 -12.86
CA GLU A 189 24.26 5.34 -14.18
C GLU A 189 22.92 4.59 -14.17
N LEU A 190 22.08 4.85 -15.17
CA LEU A 190 20.78 4.22 -15.34
C LEU A 190 20.92 2.83 -15.97
N SER A 191 21.37 1.86 -15.17
CA SER A 191 21.43 0.46 -15.60
C SER A 191 20.01 -0.12 -15.80
N PRO A 192 19.85 -1.17 -16.63
CA PRO A 192 18.56 -1.86 -16.77
C PRO A 192 17.98 -2.33 -15.44
N GLU A 193 18.82 -2.80 -14.51
CA GLU A 193 18.42 -3.23 -13.18
C GLU A 193 17.90 -2.06 -12.34
N LEU A 194 18.57 -0.90 -12.42
CA LEU A 194 18.14 0.29 -11.69
C LEU A 194 16.82 0.83 -12.24
N LEU A 195 16.62 0.79 -13.56
CA LEU A 195 15.36 1.19 -14.21
C LEU A 195 14.17 0.32 -13.80
N ARG A 196 14.37 -0.93 -13.36
CA ARG A 196 13.29 -1.75 -12.80
C ARG A 196 12.61 -1.09 -11.61
N ARG A 197 13.30 -0.19 -10.89
CA ARG A 197 12.73 0.55 -9.76
C ARG A 197 11.55 1.44 -10.16
N ILE A 198 11.56 1.97 -11.37
CA ILE A 198 10.57 2.91 -11.90
C ILE A 198 9.68 2.28 -12.97
N GLN A 199 9.69 0.95 -13.04
CA GLN A 199 8.88 0.16 -13.95
C GLN A 199 7.49 -0.05 -13.32
N PRO A 200 6.40 0.40 -13.98
CA PRO A 200 5.07 0.25 -13.44
C PRO A 200 4.57 -1.18 -13.62
N GLY A 201 4.52 -1.95 -12.53
CA GLY A 201 4.09 -3.35 -12.53
C GLY A 201 5.06 -4.33 -13.23
N GLU A 202 4.83 -5.63 -13.04
CA GLU A 202 5.74 -6.68 -13.53
C GLU A 202 5.75 -6.87 -15.06
N LYS A 203 4.69 -6.40 -15.74
CA LYS A 203 4.47 -6.64 -17.18
C LYS A 203 4.70 -5.42 -18.07
N SER A 204 4.85 -4.22 -17.50
CA SER A 204 5.06 -3.03 -18.33
C SER A 204 6.43 -3.10 -19.00
N VAL A 205 6.51 -2.78 -20.28
CA VAL A 205 7.76 -2.79 -21.04
C VAL A 205 8.39 -1.38 -21.13
N LYS A 206 7.67 -0.33 -20.68
CA LYS A 206 8.09 1.06 -20.84
C LYS A 206 8.24 1.77 -19.49
N VAL A 207 9.29 2.58 -19.40
CA VAL A 207 9.56 3.53 -18.31
C VAL A 207 9.65 4.94 -18.88
N SER A 208 9.09 5.91 -18.16
CA SER A 208 9.13 7.32 -18.53
C SER A 208 9.48 8.13 -17.27
N PRO A 209 10.77 8.28 -16.93
CA PRO A 209 11.14 9.01 -15.71
C PRO A 209 10.97 10.52 -15.87
N LEU A 210 10.56 11.19 -14.79
CA LEU A 210 10.83 12.60 -14.61
C LEU A 210 12.24 12.74 -14.03
N VAL A 211 13.15 13.37 -14.78
CA VAL A 211 14.54 13.58 -14.35
C VAL A 211 14.69 15.00 -13.84
N VAL A 212 15.15 15.14 -12.61
CA VAL A 212 15.42 16.44 -11.96
C VAL A 212 16.87 16.48 -11.49
N ARG A 213 17.42 17.69 -11.37
CA ARG A 213 18.80 17.88 -10.89
C ARG A 213 18.79 18.42 -9.46
N ALA A 214 19.56 17.78 -8.60
CA ALA A 214 19.82 18.31 -7.27
C ALA A 214 20.68 19.57 -7.36
N LEU A 215 20.36 20.55 -6.51
CA LEU A 215 21.11 21.80 -6.35
C LEU A 215 22.09 21.71 -5.18
N ASP A 216 21.72 20.98 -4.12
CA ASP A 216 22.53 20.85 -2.91
C ASP A 216 22.15 19.56 -2.14
N VAL A 217 23.03 19.16 -1.22
CA VAL A 217 22.81 18.07 -0.25
C VAL A 217 22.46 18.66 1.11
N THR A 218 21.56 18.02 1.84
CA THR A 218 21.09 18.50 3.14
C THR A 218 20.87 17.36 4.14
N GLY A 219 20.67 17.74 5.40
CA GLY A 219 20.48 16.84 6.52
C GLY A 219 21.79 16.34 7.13
N SER A 220 21.74 15.92 8.40
CA SER A 220 22.91 15.50 9.18
C SER A 220 23.59 14.22 8.66
N THR A 221 22.88 13.44 7.85
CA THR A 221 23.38 12.20 7.23
C THR A 221 23.70 12.38 5.74
N GLU A 222 23.62 13.61 5.22
CA GLU A 222 23.98 13.96 3.84
C GLU A 222 23.32 13.05 2.78
N ASN A 223 22.09 12.62 3.05
CA ASN A 223 21.35 11.67 2.20
C ASN A 223 20.07 12.27 1.62
N SER A 224 19.90 13.58 1.79
CA SER A 224 18.74 14.33 1.30
C SER A 224 19.22 15.42 0.36
N VAL A 225 18.36 15.84 -0.57
CA VAL A 225 18.71 16.85 -1.57
C VAL A 225 17.74 18.02 -1.55
N ILE A 226 18.22 19.15 -2.04
CA ILE A 226 17.41 20.30 -2.42
C ILE A 226 17.36 20.35 -3.96
N ILE A 227 16.18 20.48 -4.54
CA ILE A 227 15.94 20.66 -5.98
C ILE A 227 15.39 22.07 -6.25
N SER A 228 15.33 22.48 -7.52
CA SER A 228 14.74 23.77 -7.88
C SER A 228 13.24 23.82 -7.58
N ASN A 229 12.69 25.01 -7.35
CA ASN A 229 11.24 25.17 -7.17
C ASN A 229 10.45 24.78 -8.43
N ASP A 230 11.02 25.00 -9.62
CA ASP A 230 10.41 24.61 -10.90
C ASP A 230 10.33 23.08 -11.03
N ASP A 231 11.40 22.38 -10.68
CA ASP A 231 11.41 20.90 -10.65
C ASP A 231 10.44 20.35 -9.61
N ALA A 232 10.37 21.00 -8.44
CA ALA A 232 9.39 20.65 -7.41
C ALA A 232 7.95 20.81 -7.91
N ALA A 233 7.64 21.90 -8.61
CA ALA A 233 6.34 22.12 -9.21
C ALA A 233 6.03 21.08 -10.31
N ALA A 234 7.01 20.76 -11.17
CA ALA A 234 6.87 19.73 -12.20
C ALA A 234 6.59 18.34 -11.61
N ILE A 235 7.25 17.99 -10.50
CA ILE A 235 6.95 16.75 -9.77
C ILE A 235 5.50 16.79 -9.28
N LEU A 236 5.09 17.83 -8.55
CA LEU A 236 3.74 17.93 -8.00
C LEU A 236 2.64 17.88 -9.08
N ASP A 237 2.87 18.51 -10.23
CA ASP A 237 1.95 18.45 -11.37
C ASP A 237 1.83 17.02 -11.94
N ALA A 238 2.96 16.33 -12.09
CA ALA A 238 2.97 14.94 -12.55
C ALA A 238 2.19 14.00 -11.61
N LEU A 239 2.27 14.22 -10.30
CA LEU A 239 1.56 13.42 -9.30
C LEU A 239 0.03 13.56 -9.39
N ASN A 240 -0.48 14.68 -9.93
CA ASN A 240 -1.92 14.83 -10.17
C ASN A 240 -2.45 13.86 -11.23
N THR A 241 -1.58 13.33 -12.10
CA THR A 241 -1.96 12.40 -13.16
C THR A 241 -1.63 10.95 -12.81
N TYR A 242 -0.42 10.70 -12.28
CA TYR A 242 0.00 9.38 -11.82
C TYR A 242 0.98 9.51 -10.65
N ASP A 243 0.56 9.04 -9.46
CA ASP A 243 1.36 9.12 -8.25
C ASP A 243 2.42 7.99 -8.20
N PHE A 244 3.52 8.18 -8.93
CA PHE A 244 4.65 7.25 -8.90
C PHE A 244 5.41 7.29 -7.56
N LEU A 245 5.25 8.34 -6.72
CA LEU A 245 5.91 8.41 -5.42
C LEU A 245 5.26 7.49 -4.39
N ALA A 246 3.94 7.26 -4.49
CA ALA A 246 3.24 6.24 -3.70
C ALA A 246 3.79 4.82 -3.93
N HIS A 247 4.43 4.58 -5.08
CA HIS A 247 5.07 3.32 -5.44
C HIS A 247 6.57 3.28 -5.08
N TYR A 248 7.07 4.32 -4.40
CA TYR A 248 8.48 4.53 -4.09
C TYR A 248 9.39 4.48 -5.33
N SER A 249 8.86 4.77 -6.53
CA SER A 249 9.57 4.75 -7.80
C SER A 249 10.52 5.94 -7.91
N VAL A 250 11.60 5.89 -7.13
CA VAL A 250 12.61 6.95 -6.99
C VAL A 250 14.01 6.36 -7.11
N ILE A 251 14.82 6.98 -7.98
CA ILE A 251 16.23 6.66 -8.18
C ILE A 251 17.05 7.92 -7.88
N PHE A 252 18.14 7.77 -7.15
CA PHE A 252 19.18 8.79 -7.01
C PHE A 252 20.40 8.39 -7.83
N LEU A 253 20.83 9.27 -8.73
CA LEU A 253 22.14 9.16 -9.34
C LEU A 253 23.17 9.83 -8.44
N VAL A 254 24.20 9.07 -8.06
CA VAL A 254 25.26 9.47 -7.12
C VAL A 254 26.62 9.10 -7.68
N ASP A 255 27.69 9.63 -7.09
CA ASP A 255 29.07 9.32 -7.47
C ASP A 255 29.51 7.89 -7.10
#